data_AF-A0A7X6SWT1-F1
#
_entry.id   AF-A0A7X6SWT1-F1
#
_cell.length_a   1.000
_cell.length_b   1.000
_cell.length_c   1.000
_cell.angle_alpha   90.00
_cell.angle_beta   90.00
_cell.angle_gamma   90.00
#
_symmetry.space_group_name_H-M   'P 1'
#
loop_
_entity.id
_entity.type
_entity.pdbx_description
1 polymer ?
#
loop_
_entity_poly.entity_id
_entity_poly.type
_entity_poly.pdbx_seq_one_letter_code
_entity_poly.pdbx_strand_id
1 'polypeptide(L)'
;KIDLITTAVERGIPIISSMATGNRLDPSRLRVADLQETCNDPFARCLRQRLRKRSIEHLKVVFSDEFPVTPRGTPSGVVASTPVVPPIAGFLIAWEVIRDLVF
;
A
#
# COMPACT_ATOMS: atom_id res chain seq x y z
N LYS A 1 -0.16 -5.76 10.49
CA LYS A 1 -0.62 -5.83 9.07
C LYS A 1 -0.74 -7.27 8.58
N ILE A 2 0.32 -8.08 8.69
CA ILE A 2 0.32 -9.46 8.20
C ILE A 2 -0.75 -10.31 8.86
N ASP A 3 -0.86 -10.27 10.19
CA ASP A 3 -1.83 -11.12 10.91
C ASP A 3 -3.26 -10.74 10.54
N LEU A 4 -3.57 -9.43 10.44
CA LEU A 4 -4.87 -8.96 9.95
C LEU A 4 -5.17 -9.45 8.53
N ILE A 5 -4.21 -9.36 7.61
CA ILE A 5 -4.38 -9.86 6.24
C ILE A 5 -4.60 -11.36 6.23
N THR A 6 -3.80 -12.09 6.99
CA THR A 6 -3.85 -13.55 7.08
C THR A 6 -5.21 -14.00 7.62
N THR A 7 -5.63 -13.45 8.75
CA THR A 7 -6.93 -13.77 9.36
C THR A 7 -8.11 -13.36 8.47
N ALA A 8 -8.03 -12.23 7.76
CA ALA A 8 -9.08 -11.83 6.82
C ALA A 8 -9.20 -12.83 5.67
N VAL A 9 -8.08 -13.20 5.06
CA VAL A 9 -8.03 -14.19 3.96
C VAL A 9 -8.52 -15.57 4.43
N GLU A 10 -8.07 -16.05 5.59
CA GLU A 10 -8.51 -17.32 6.18
C GLU A 10 -10.02 -17.37 6.46
N ARG A 11 -10.61 -16.21 6.78
CA ARG A 11 -12.05 -16.08 7.06
C ARG A 11 -12.88 -15.72 5.82
N GLY A 12 -12.26 -15.60 4.65
CA GLY A 12 -12.94 -15.17 3.42
C GLY A 12 -13.47 -13.73 3.49
N ILE A 13 -12.87 -12.87 4.32
CA ILE A 13 -13.24 -11.46 4.45
C ILE A 13 -12.45 -10.66 3.40
N PRO A 14 -13.12 -9.96 2.46
CA PRO A 14 -12.46 -9.10 1.50
C PRO A 14 -11.59 -8.05 2.19
N ILE A 15 -10.35 -7.88 1.72
CA ILE A 15 -9.40 -6.95 2.31
C ILE A 15 -8.58 -6.22 1.25
N ILE A 16 -8.42 -4.92 1.46
CA ILE A 16 -7.51 -4.03 0.73
C ILE A 16 -6.53 -3.39 1.72
N SER A 17 -5.29 -3.15 1.30
CA SER A 17 -4.25 -2.62 2.17
C SER A 17 -3.48 -1.47 1.53
N SER A 18 -3.23 -0.40 2.28
CA SER A 18 -2.34 0.70 1.82
C SER A 18 -0.87 0.29 1.91
N MET A 19 -0.04 0.61 0.92
CA MET A 19 1.43 0.46 0.99
C MET A 19 2.09 1.72 1.58
N ALA A 20 3.42 1.84 1.51
CA ALA A 20 4.11 2.96 2.12
C ALA A 20 3.99 4.23 1.26
N THR A 21 3.37 5.26 1.82
CA THR A 21 3.25 6.61 1.25
C THR A 21 4.33 7.57 1.74
N GLY A 22 5.31 7.08 2.48
CA GLY A 22 6.44 7.87 2.97
C GLY A 22 7.38 8.24 1.83
N ASN A 23 7.94 9.45 1.88
CA ASN A 23 8.83 10.02 0.86
C ASN A 23 8.19 10.02 -0.54
N ARG A 24 6.86 10.15 -0.61
CA ARG A 24 6.07 10.30 -1.86
C ARG A 24 5.53 11.71 -1.98
N LEU A 25 5.51 12.24 -3.19
CA LEU A 25 5.20 13.65 -3.43
C LEU A 25 3.99 13.86 -4.35
N ASP A 26 3.83 13.04 -5.40
CA ASP A 26 2.76 13.19 -6.38
C ASP A 26 1.63 12.15 -6.14
N PRO A 27 0.46 12.61 -5.68
CA PRO A 27 -0.68 11.72 -5.39
C PRO A 27 -1.30 11.13 -6.66
N SER A 28 -1.08 11.69 -7.85
CA SER A 28 -1.60 11.14 -9.11
C SER A 28 -0.99 9.78 -9.47
N ARG A 29 0.14 9.45 -8.83
CA ARG A 29 0.86 8.19 -8.99
C ARG A 29 0.42 7.09 -8.03
N LEU A 30 -0.65 7.32 -7.26
CA LEU A 30 -1.31 6.29 -6.46
C LEU A 30 -2.17 5.39 -7.35
N ARG A 31 -2.07 4.08 -7.16
CA ARG A 31 -2.72 3.07 -8.00
C ARG A 31 -3.26 1.94 -7.13
N VAL A 32 -4.41 1.40 -7.51
CA VAL A 32 -4.93 0.12 -7.01
C VAL A 32 -4.37 -0.99 -7.91
N ALA A 33 -3.75 -2.00 -7.32
CA ALA A 33 -3.22 -3.16 -8.05
C ALA A 33 -3.11 -4.40 -7.14
N ASP A 34 -2.71 -5.53 -7.69
CA ASP A 34 -2.27 -6.65 -6.85
C ASP A 34 -0.90 -6.35 -6.21
N LEU A 35 -0.68 -6.89 -5.01
CA LEU A 35 0.57 -6.73 -4.27
C LEU A 35 1.80 -7.17 -5.10
N GLN A 36 1.68 -8.16 -5.99
CA GLN A 36 2.77 -8.62 -6.86
C GLN A 36 3.22 -7.56 -7.87
N GLU A 37 2.33 -6.67 -8.29
CA GLU A 37 2.59 -5.62 -9.27
C GLU A 37 3.30 -4.39 -8.65
N THR A 38 3.38 -4.33 -7.32
CA THR A 38 3.95 -3.17 -6.63
C THR A 38 5.47 -3.05 -6.82
N CYS A 39 5.91 -1.84 -7.21
CA CYS A 39 7.30 -1.48 -7.44
C CYS A 39 7.77 -0.37 -6.48
N ASN A 40 9.09 -0.15 -6.43
CA ASN A 40 9.73 0.98 -5.74
C ASN A 40 9.39 1.16 -4.25
N ASP A 41 8.88 0.13 -3.59
CA ASP A 41 8.50 0.14 -2.17
C ASP A 41 9.18 -1.02 -1.41
N PRO A 42 10.15 -0.74 -0.53
CA PRO A 42 10.78 -1.74 0.33
C PRO A 42 9.80 -2.42 1.30
N PHE A 43 8.78 -1.70 1.77
CA PHE A 43 7.75 -2.23 2.65
C PHE A 43 6.88 -3.24 1.91
N ALA A 44 6.41 -2.91 0.69
CA ALA A 44 5.62 -3.82 -0.13
C ALA A 44 6.41 -5.10 -0.48
N ARG A 45 7.72 -4.97 -0.76
CA ARG A 45 8.61 -6.11 -0.98
C ARG A 45 8.69 -7.05 0.23
N CYS A 46 8.87 -6.48 1.42
CA CYS A 46 8.90 -7.25 2.67
C CYS A 46 7.54 -7.94 2.91
N LEU A 47 6.44 -7.24 2.65
CA LEU A 47 5.10 -7.78 2.79
C LEU A 47 4.86 -8.96 1.85
N ARG A 48 5.23 -8.86 0.56
CA ARG A 48 5.19 -9.97 -0.42
C ARG A 48 5.90 -11.21 0.09
N GLN A 49 7.14 -11.05 0.54
CA GLN A 49 7.94 -12.16 1.03
C GLN A 49 7.31 -12.84 2.25
N ARG A 50 6.72 -12.06 3.16
CA ARG A 50 6.10 -12.60 4.39
C ARG A 50 4.73 -13.24 4.15
N LEU A 51 3.95 -12.74 3.20
CA LEU A 51 2.66 -13.31 2.80
C LEU A 51 2.84 -14.57 1.95
N ARG A 52 3.84 -14.62 1.06
CA ARG A 52 4.16 -15.84 0.30
C ARG A 52 4.50 -17.03 1.20
N LYS A 53 5.18 -16.78 2.34
CA LYS A 53 5.46 -17.81 3.36
C LYS A 53 4.20 -18.38 4.03
N ARG A 54 3.07 -17.70 3.88
CA ARG A 54 1.75 -18.09 4.41
C ARG A 54 0.79 -18.52 3.29
N SER A 55 1.32 -18.78 2.09
CA SER A 55 0.54 -19.16 0.90
C SER A 55 -0.49 -18.10 0.47
N ILE A 56 -0.23 -16.82 0.77
CA ILE A 56 -1.04 -15.69 0.31
C ILE A 56 -0.24 -14.99 -0.79
N GLU A 57 -0.67 -15.20 -2.04
CA GLU A 57 0.00 -14.66 -3.23
C GLU A 57 -0.64 -13.35 -3.72
N HIS A 58 -1.96 -13.24 -3.54
CA HIS A 58 -2.76 -12.12 -4.02
C HIS A 58 -3.28 -11.28 -2.86
N LEU A 59 -3.19 -9.96 -3.03
CA LEU A 59 -3.74 -8.98 -2.10
C LEU A 59 -3.96 -7.69 -2.86
N LYS A 60 -5.19 -7.20 -2.87
CA LYS A 60 -5.51 -5.88 -3.42
C LYS A 60 -4.86 -4.80 -2.55
N VAL A 61 -4.11 -3.88 -3.16
CA VAL A 61 -3.40 -2.83 -2.45
C VAL A 61 -3.50 -1.48 -3.16
N VAL A 62 -3.37 -0.40 -2.38
CA VAL A 62 -3.06 0.94 -2.91
C VAL A 62 -1.58 1.22 -2.70
N PHE A 63 -0.85 1.57 -3.75
CA PHE A 63 0.57 1.91 -3.68
C PHE A 63 0.91 3.07 -4.61
N SER A 64 2.09 3.65 -4.44
CA SER A 64 2.64 4.63 -5.38
C SER A 64 3.77 3.99 -6.20
N ASP A 65 3.76 4.18 -7.51
CA ASP A 65 4.82 3.69 -8.41
C ASP A 65 6.02 4.66 -8.52
N GLU A 66 6.02 5.73 -7.72
CA GLU A 66 7.15 6.66 -7.58
C GLU A 66 8.41 6.00 -7.07
N PHE A 67 9.55 6.66 -7.23
CA PHE A 67 10.73 6.40 -6.39
C PHE A 67 10.64 7.24 -5.11
N PRO A 68 11.04 6.71 -3.93
CA PRO A 68 11.03 7.48 -2.70
C PRO A 68 11.99 8.66 -2.83
N VAL A 69 11.51 9.87 -2.57
CA VAL A 69 12.30 11.10 -2.61
C VAL A 69 12.51 11.58 -1.17
N THR A 70 13.76 11.60 -0.73
CA THR A 70 14.13 12.19 0.56
C THR A 70 14.17 13.72 0.42
N PRO A 71 13.31 14.48 1.14
CA PRO A 71 13.34 15.94 1.08
C PRO A 71 14.70 16.53 1.48
N ARG A 72 14.99 17.75 1.03
CA ARG A 72 16.18 18.47 1.50
C ARG A 72 15.99 18.83 2.98
N GLY A 73 17.01 18.58 3.80
CA GLY A 73 16.99 18.90 5.24
C GLY A 73 16.37 17.82 6.13
N THR A 74 15.83 16.73 5.59
CA THR A 74 15.45 15.58 6.44
C THR A 74 16.69 14.82 6.93
N PRO A 75 16.77 14.48 8.23
CA PRO A 75 17.82 13.62 8.74
C PRO A 75 17.82 12.26 8.02
N SER A 76 19.01 11.71 7.82
CA SER A 76 19.16 10.37 7.21
C SER A 76 18.38 9.33 8.02
N GLY A 77 17.62 8.48 7.33
CA GLY A 77 16.80 7.43 7.95
C GLY A 77 15.40 7.87 8.39
N VAL A 78 15.07 9.17 8.30
CA VAL A 78 13.70 9.64 8.58
C VAL A 78 12.83 9.48 7.32
N VAL A 79 11.69 8.82 7.49
CA VAL A 79 10.65 8.75 6.47
C VAL A 79 9.71 9.93 6.68
N ALA A 80 9.79 10.94 5.81
CA ALA A 80 8.87 12.06 5.82
C ALA A 80 7.57 11.70 5.11
N SER A 81 6.51 12.44 5.41
CA SER A 81 5.23 12.30 4.76
C SER A 81 4.71 13.66 4.36
N THR A 82 4.18 13.78 3.15
CA THR A 82 3.42 14.95 2.76
C THR A 82 2.04 14.88 3.40
N PRO A 83 1.38 16.03 3.68
CA PRO A 83 0.00 16.04 4.16
C PRO A 83 -1.02 15.65 3.06
N VAL A 84 -0.58 15.49 1.80
CA VAL A 84 -1.45 15.29 0.64
C VAL A 84 -1.54 13.82 0.22
N VAL A 85 -0.41 13.10 0.14
CA VAL A 85 -0.40 11.74 -0.40
C VAL A 85 -1.11 10.72 0.51
N PRO A 86 -0.89 10.68 1.85
CA PRO A 86 -1.56 9.70 2.70
C PRO A 86 -3.10 9.83 2.74
N PRO A 87 -3.69 11.04 2.83
CA PRO A 87 -5.15 11.17 2.74
C PRO A 87 -5.72 10.68 1.42
N ILE A 88 -5.08 11.01 0.28
CA ILE A 88 -5.55 10.56 -1.03
C ILE A 88 -5.45 9.05 -1.17
N ALA A 89 -4.41 8.41 -0.63
CA ALA A 89 -4.33 6.95 -0.57
C ALA A 89 -5.49 6.35 0.24
N GLY A 90 -5.87 6.99 1.35
CA GLY A 90 -7.05 6.61 2.14
C GLY A 90 -8.36 6.76 1.37
N PHE A 91 -8.55 7.88 0.67
CA PHE A 91 -9.73 8.10 -0.17
C PHE A 91 -9.81 7.11 -1.33
N LEU A 92 -8.68 6.75 -1.95
CA LEU A 92 -8.65 5.75 -3.01
C LEU A 92 -9.03 4.36 -2.49
N ILE A 93 -8.60 4.00 -1.26
CA ILE A 93 -9.04 2.77 -0.60
C ILE A 93 -10.54 2.79 -0.35
N ALA A 94 -11.07 3.88 0.20
CA ALA A 94 -12.50 3.99 0.47
C ALA A 94 -13.33 3.88 -0.83
N TRP A 95 -12.89 4.56 -1.88
CA TRP A 95 -13.50 4.49 -3.20
C TRP A 95 -13.48 3.06 -3.77
N GLU A 96 -12.33 2.38 -3.67
CA GLU A 96 -12.19 1.01 -4.16
C GLU A 96 -13.11 0.03 -3.43
N VAL A 97 -13.26 0.18 -2.11
CA VAL A 97 -14.20 -0.62 -1.32
C VAL A 97 -15.65 -0.32 -1.72
N ILE A 98 -16.02 0.95 -1.91
CA ILE A 98 -17.36 1.31 -2.40
C ILE A 98 -17.59 0.68 -3.78
N ARG A 99 -16.59 0.72 -4.66
CA ARG A 99 -16.70 0.14 -5.99
C ARG A 99 -16.97 -1.35 -5.92
N ASP A 100 -16.18 -2.09 -5.13
CA ASP A 100 -16.33 -3.55 -4.96
C ASP A 100 -17.69 -3.98 -4.36
N LEU A 101 -18.32 -3.11 -3.57
CA LEU A 101 -19.59 -3.40 -2.92
C LEU A 101 -20.81 -3.00 -3.74
N VAL A 102 -20.69 -2.00 -4.61
CA VAL A 102 -21.82 -1.40 -5.34
C VAL A 102 -21.87 -1.83 -6.80
N PHE A 103 -20.72 -2.04 -7.44
CA PHE A 103 -20.59 -2.32 -8.87
C PHE A 103 -19.93 -3.67 -9.12
#